data_AF-A0A814KE51-F1
#
_entry.id   AF-A0A814KE51-F1
#
_cell.length_a   1.000
_cell.length_b   1.000
_cell.length_c   1.000
_cell.angle_alpha   90.00
_cell.angle_beta   90.00
_cell.angle_gamma   90.00
#
_symmetry.space_group_name_H-M   'P 1'
#
loop_
_entity.id
_entity.type
_entity.pdbx_description
1 polymer ?
#
loop_
_entity_poly.entity_id
_entity_poly.type
_entity_poly.pdbx_seq_one_letter_code
_entity_poly.pdbx_strand_id
1 'polypeptide(L)'
;MDVTEQDLLATQKALEEEVQNKVKEAVMDNFLREKLTREEKFTQNNTYKLNTQWLTVMRAAKSKELKKEIEILSQTFGRIIDRKDTVIKASSKDLEEAEEQYNMALRSFFEAIEKMIAMHTSTIDKLLDQYEQDVEQIKYEFREERAKIIRDHDISKTELQDIIYNMEKTYLDAETAAEQNFQANMEELRNKYREDMQQYQLNVESRSTVLQNEMTLITNNYKERTRESKAQYQEYKMKDEKNSKEIRDATIYINRITDKINGVKSQIAALEANHQARMNKVGQEKESMKQYLLQLKSQLLDMQEELRRRLIKLATACDTVEKQLEKRVKIAEIILTFAEMCRKLEAEEEKILPFYASTLTDEERAEVETAFYEPPFEDLAKDMYTFDSLEMFWKRFKNMQLKMLLKQYLDGISVNDEIMSQTNPLMILSSRRVLESQSAGKPLSNARPIKVVIEAQHVKSAF
;
A
#
# COMPACT_ATOMS: atom_id res chain seq x y z
N MET A 1 -53.07 146.82 82.73
CA MET A 1 -53.09 147.66 81.52
C MET A 1 -51.68 147.65 81.00
N ASP A 2 -51.35 146.59 80.26
CA ASP A 2 -51.34 146.58 78.79
C ASP A 2 -49.85 146.75 78.42
N VAL A 3 -49.18 145.91 77.64
CA VAL A 3 -49.51 145.34 76.33
C VAL A 3 -48.51 144.17 76.13
N THR A 4 -48.81 142.90 75.86
CA THR A 4 -49.71 142.20 74.90
C THR A 4 -49.32 142.19 73.41
N GLU A 5 -48.11 142.58 72.99
CA GLU A 5 -47.76 142.43 71.55
C GLU A 5 -46.31 142.03 71.25
N GLN A 6 -45.32 142.37 72.09
CA GLN A 6 -43.91 142.12 71.73
C GLN A 6 -43.46 140.65 71.93
N ASP A 7 -43.90 139.98 72.99
CA ASP A 7 -43.55 138.56 73.21
C ASP A 7 -44.33 137.61 72.29
N LEU A 8 -45.54 137.98 71.86
CA LEU A 8 -46.31 137.21 70.88
C LEU A 8 -45.71 137.35 69.47
N LEU A 9 -45.14 138.51 69.14
CA LEU A 9 -44.50 138.78 67.85
C LEU A 9 -43.08 138.20 67.78
N ALA A 10 -42.36 138.13 68.91
CA ALA A 10 -41.09 137.42 69.02
C ALA A 10 -41.27 135.88 68.99
N THR A 11 -42.32 135.35 69.64
CA THR A 11 -42.66 133.93 69.54
C THR A 11 -43.24 133.57 68.16
N GLN A 12 -44.02 134.45 67.52
CA GLN A 12 -44.43 134.28 66.11
C GLN A 12 -43.25 134.33 65.15
N LYS A 13 -42.28 135.26 65.33
CA LYS A 13 -41.06 135.32 64.51
C LYS A 13 -40.13 134.11 64.73
N ALA A 14 -40.00 133.62 65.96
CA ALA A 14 -39.23 132.41 66.24
C ALA A 14 -39.93 131.15 65.68
N LEU A 15 -41.27 131.09 65.73
CA LEU A 15 -42.04 130.03 65.09
C LEU A 15 -41.96 130.12 63.56
N GLU A 16 -41.96 131.33 63.00
CA GLU A 16 -41.74 131.56 61.56
C GLU A 16 -40.33 131.21 61.12
N GLU A 17 -39.29 131.52 61.91
CA GLU A 17 -37.90 131.10 61.65
C GLU A 17 -37.71 129.59 61.81
N GLU A 18 -38.36 128.96 62.78
CA GLU A 18 -38.34 127.50 62.96
C GLU A 18 -39.11 126.78 61.85
N VAL A 19 -40.25 127.34 61.41
CA VAL A 19 -40.98 126.86 60.24
C VAL A 19 -40.16 127.09 58.97
N GLN A 20 -39.49 128.24 58.81
CA GLN A 20 -38.58 128.51 57.69
C GLN A 20 -37.38 127.55 57.69
N ASN A 21 -36.80 127.23 58.85
CA ASN A 21 -35.70 126.28 58.97
C ASN A 21 -36.16 124.85 58.70
N LYS A 22 -37.34 124.45 59.18
CA LYS A 22 -37.96 123.15 58.84
C LYS A 22 -38.31 123.05 57.37
N VAL A 23 -38.75 124.14 56.75
CA VAL A 23 -38.97 124.21 55.29
C VAL A 23 -37.65 124.11 54.55
N LYS A 24 -36.58 124.78 55.00
CA LYS A 24 -35.23 124.67 54.41
C LYS A 24 -34.64 123.27 54.59
N GLU A 25 -34.76 122.65 55.76
CA GLU A 25 -34.37 121.27 56.02
C GLU A 25 -35.18 120.30 55.16
N ALA A 26 -36.50 120.45 55.07
CA ALA A 26 -37.34 119.61 54.22
C ALA A 26 -37.01 119.77 52.74
N VAL A 27 -36.66 120.98 52.28
CA VAL A 27 -36.19 121.24 50.92
C VAL A 27 -34.82 120.59 50.69
N MET A 28 -33.90 120.66 51.66
CA MET A 28 -32.59 120.02 51.58
C MET A 28 -32.68 118.49 51.60
N ASP A 29 -33.51 117.92 52.47
CA ASP A 29 -33.78 116.48 52.54
C ASP A 29 -34.46 115.97 51.28
N ASN A 30 -35.44 116.72 50.74
CA ASN A 30 -36.04 116.39 49.45
C ASN A 30 -35.02 116.44 48.33
N PHE A 31 -34.12 117.44 48.32
CA PHE A 31 -33.04 117.54 47.34
C PHE A 31 -32.04 116.37 47.45
N LEU A 32 -31.67 115.97 48.67
CA LEU A 32 -30.79 114.83 48.91
C LEU A 32 -31.44 113.51 48.53
N ARG A 33 -32.72 113.30 48.86
CA ARG A 33 -33.50 112.12 48.43
C ARG A 33 -33.64 112.07 46.91
N GLU A 34 -33.87 113.21 46.26
CA GLU A 34 -33.96 113.27 44.81
C GLU A 34 -32.60 112.99 44.14
N LYS A 35 -31.49 113.47 44.74
CA LYS A 35 -30.14 113.12 44.31
C LYS A 35 -29.83 111.64 44.50
N LEU A 36 -30.18 111.07 45.66
CA LEU A 36 -29.99 109.66 45.98
C LEU A 36 -30.77 108.78 45.00
N THR A 37 -32.05 109.06 44.80
CA THR A 37 -32.88 108.30 43.84
C THR A 37 -32.41 108.47 42.40
N ARG A 38 -31.85 109.63 42.03
CA ARG A 38 -31.16 109.81 40.75
C ARG A 38 -29.91 108.95 40.67
N GLU A 39 -29.05 108.93 41.68
CA GLU A 39 -27.86 108.06 41.71
C GLU A 39 -28.22 106.58 41.72
N GLU A 40 -29.26 106.15 42.43
CA GLU A 40 -29.78 104.78 42.41
C GLU A 40 -30.27 104.38 41.00
N LYS A 41 -31.02 105.27 40.33
CA LYS A 41 -31.42 105.05 38.93
C LYS A 41 -30.22 105.03 37.99
N PHE A 42 -29.24 105.91 38.19
CA PHE A 42 -28.01 105.93 37.39
C PHE A 42 -27.18 104.67 37.61
N THR A 43 -27.05 104.19 38.84
CA THR A 43 -26.31 102.96 39.17
C THR A 43 -27.04 101.74 38.64
N GLN A 44 -28.36 101.62 38.79
CA GLN A 44 -29.16 100.55 38.17
C GLN A 44 -29.02 100.55 36.64
N ASN A 45 -29.17 101.71 36.00
CA ASN A 45 -29.05 101.79 34.55
C ASN A 45 -27.60 101.48 34.10
N ASN A 46 -26.60 101.88 34.88
CA ASN A 46 -25.21 101.56 34.62
C ASN A 46 -24.92 100.06 34.82
N THR A 47 -25.50 99.40 35.83
CA THR A 47 -25.35 97.95 36.02
C THR A 47 -26.02 97.17 34.90
N TYR A 48 -27.21 97.59 34.42
CA TYR A 48 -27.84 96.97 33.24
C TYR A 48 -26.97 97.14 31.98
N LYS A 49 -26.40 98.33 31.75
CA LYS A 49 -25.48 98.57 30.63
C LYS A 49 -24.21 97.74 30.74
N LEU A 50 -23.62 97.67 31.94
CA LEU A 50 -22.42 96.87 32.18
C LEU A 50 -22.72 95.38 31.98
N ASN A 51 -23.86 94.88 32.48
CA ASN A 51 -24.23 93.47 32.39
C ASN A 51 -24.57 93.07 30.94
N THR A 52 -25.23 93.95 30.18
CA THR A 52 -25.47 93.73 28.74
C THR A 52 -24.17 93.72 27.93
N GLN A 53 -23.23 94.62 28.24
CA GLN A 53 -21.89 94.59 27.64
C GLN A 53 -21.12 93.31 28.02
N TRP A 54 -21.13 92.92 29.30
CA TRP A 54 -20.51 91.67 29.76
C TRP A 54 -21.11 90.44 29.11
N LEU A 55 -22.42 90.35 28.99
CA LEU A 55 -23.09 89.26 28.27
C LEU A 55 -22.68 89.22 26.80
N THR A 56 -22.53 90.38 26.17
CA THR A 56 -22.08 90.46 24.77
C THR A 56 -20.64 89.95 24.63
N VAL A 57 -19.74 90.39 25.52
CA VAL A 57 -18.35 89.93 25.56
C VAL A 57 -18.25 88.44 25.85
N MET A 58 -18.98 87.94 26.85
CA MET A 58 -19.01 86.51 27.21
C MET A 58 -19.57 85.64 26.10
N ARG A 59 -20.65 86.06 25.41
CA ARG A 59 -21.17 85.34 24.24
C ARG A 59 -20.18 85.32 23.09
N ALA A 60 -19.51 86.44 22.82
CA ALA A 60 -18.49 86.50 21.78
C ALA A 60 -17.30 85.58 22.09
N ALA A 61 -16.83 85.58 23.35
CA ALA A 61 -15.78 84.69 23.82
C ALA A 61 -16.19 83.21 23.71
N LYS A 62 -17.39 82.86 24.22
CA LYS A 62 -17.89 81.47 24.16
C LYS A 62 -18.15 81.01 22.74
N SER A 63 -18.67 81.88 21.86
CA SER A 63 -18.85 81.56 20.44
C SER A 63 -17.50 81.29 19.76
N LYS A 64 -16.45 82.05 20.09
CA LYS A 64 -15.10 81.83 19.56
C LYS A 64 -14.49 80.52 20.06
N GLU A 65 -14.69 80.18 21.34
CA GLU A 65 -14.27 78.91 21.93
C GLU A 65 -14.98 77.72 21.25
N LEU A 66 -16.32 77.74 21.16
CA LEU A 66 -17.10 76.68 20.53
C LEU A 66 -16.72 76.47 19.06
N LYS A 67 -16.46 77.55 18.31
CA LYS A 67 -16.00 77.44 16.92
C LYS A 67 -14.66 76.73 16.81
N LYS A 68 -13.72 77.01 17.72
CA LYS A 68 -12.43 76.29 17.77
C LYS A 68 -12.61 74.83 18.14
N GLU A 69 -13.48 74.51 19.10
CA GLU A 69 -13.78 73.13 19.47
C GLU A 69 -14.39 72.35 18.29
N ILE A 70 -15.36 72.94 17.57
CA ILE A 70 -15.94 72.35 16.37
C ILE A 70 -14.88 72.12 15.28
N GLU A 71 -13.96 73.07 15.10
CA GLU A 71 -12.86 72.93 14.14
C GLU A 71 -11.90 71.79 14.52
N ILE A 72 -11.49 71.72 15.79
CA ILE A 72 -10.68 70.61 16.31
C ILE A 72 -11.40 69.28 16.10
N LEU A 73 -12.69 69.22 16.44
CA LEU A 73 -13.51 68.02 16.29
C LEU A 73 -13.66 67.61 14.81
N SER A 74 -13.81 68.57 13.91
CA SER A 74 -13.86 68.32 12.47
C SER A 74 -12.54 67.75 11.96
N GLN A 75 -11.41 68.29 12.40
CA GLN A 75 -10.09 67.77 12.05
C GLN A 75 -9.85 66.36 12.62
N THR A 76 -10.27 66.09 13.87
CA THR A 76 -10.13 64.76 14.45
C THR A 76 -11.01 63.74 13.73
N PHE A 77 -12.25 64.10 13.40
CA PHE A 77 -13.12 63.23 12.60
C PHE A 77 -12.57 63.00 11.19
N GLY A 78 -12.02 64.02 10.53
CA GLY A 78 -11.35 63.85 9.23
C GLY A 78 -10.23 62.80 9.30
N ARG A 79 -9.34 62.91 10.30
CA ARG A 79 -8.27 61.93 10.51
C ARG A 79 -8.79 60.52 10.82
N ILE A 80 -9.88 60.40 11.57
CA ILE A 80 -10.50 59.10 11.86
C ILE A 80 -11.10 58.50 10.59
N ILE A 81 -11.77 59.31 9.76
CA ILE A 81 -12.32 58.88 8.48
C ILE A 81 -11.18 58.40 7.58
N ASP A 82 -10.10 59.17 7.42
CA ASP A 82 -8.95 58.79 6.60
C ASP A 82 -8.35 57.45 7.08
N ARG A 83 -8.17 57.28 8.40
CA ARG A 83 -7.68 56.02 8.97
C ARG A 83 -8.62 54.85 8.67
N LYS A 84 -9.93 55.03 8.87
CA LYS A 84 -10.90 53.99 8.55
C LYS A 84 -10.92 53.67 7.06
N ASP A 85 -10.79 54.67 6.20
CA ASP A 85 -10.75 54.50 4.76
C ASP A 85 -9.49 53.75 4.31
N THR A 86 -8.34 54.02 4.95
CA THR A 86 -7.11 53.23 4.72
C THR A 86 -7.25 51.78 5.17
N VAL A 87 -7.91 51.52 6.31
CA VAL A 87 -8.16 50.15 6.78
C VAL A 87 -9.12 49.44 5.85
N ILE A 88 -10.20 50.09 5.40
CA ILE A 88 -11.15 49.51 4.44
C ILE A 88 -10.43 49.15 3.14
N LYS A 89 -9.60 50.05 2.59
CA LYS A 89 -8.83 49.79 1.37
C LYS A 89 -7.85 48.62 1.54
N ALA A 90 -7.16 48.55 2.67
CA ALA A 90 -6.27 47.43 2.97
C ALA A 90 -7.06 46.11 3.07
N SER A 91 -8.16 46.07 3.83
CA SER A 91 -9.01 44.89 3.95
C SER A 91 -9.65 44.47 2.63
N SER A 92 -10.02 45.40 1.76
CA SER A 92 -10.50 45.08 0.41
C SER A 92 -9.41 44.41 -0.43
N LYS A 93 -8.17 44.90 -0.37
CA LYS A 93 -7.03 44.29 -1.05
C LYS A 93 -6.73 42.90 -0.51
N ASP A 94 -6.72 42.73 0.82
CA ASP A 94 -6.50 41.42 1.45
C ASP A 94 -7.59 40.41 1.04
N LEU A 95 -8.83 40.88 0.84
CA LEU A 95 -9.94 40.04 0.37
C LEU A 95 -9.75 39.62 -1.10
N GLU A 96 -9.34 40.54 -1.97
CA GLU A 96 -8.98 40.24 -3.37
C GLU A 96 -7.82 39.23 -3.44
N GLU A 97 -6.76 39.42 -2.65
CA GLU A 97 -5.61 38.52 -2.60
C GLU A 97 -6.00 37.13 -2.07
N ALA A 98 -6.84 37.06 -1.03
CA ALA A 98 -7.35 35.79 -0.50
C ALA A 98 -8.22 35.05 -1.53
N GLU A 99 -9.04 35.77 -2.30
CA GLU A 99 -9.84 35.20 -3.38
C GLU A 99 -8.96 34.67 -4.52
N GLU A 100 -7.90 35.40 -4.90
CA GLU A 100 -6.95 34.94 -5.92
C GLU A 100 -6.19 33.68 -5.46
N GLN A 101 -5.73 33.64 -4.20
CA GLN A 101 -5.11 32.47 -3.61
C GLN A 101 -6.07 31.27 -3.57
N TYR A 102 -7.33 31.49 -3.20
CA TYR A 102 -8.37 30.45 -3.22
C TYR A 102 -8.59 29.91 -4.63
N ASN A 103 -8.74 30.79 -5.62
CA ASN A 103 -8.90 30.40 -7.02
C ASN A 103 -7.67 29.64 -7.57
N MET A 104 -6.46 30.05 -7.18
CA MET A 104 -5.22 29.35 -7.57
C MET A 104 -5.14 27.95 -6.95
N ALA A 105 -5.46 27.82 -5.65
CA ALA A 105 -5.54 26.52 -5.00
C ALA A 105 -6.58 25.62 -5.68
N LEU A 106 -7.76 26.17 -5.98
CA LEU A 106 -8.86 25.44 -6.63
C LEU A 106 -8.46 24.94 -8.03
N ARG A 107 -7.78 25.77 -8.84
CA ARG A 107 -7.20 25.33 -10.13
C ARG A 107 -6.19 24.19 -9.95
N SER A 108 -5.30 24.28 -8.96
CA SER A 108 -4.33 23.21 -8.69
C SER A 108 -5.00 21.91 -8.25
N PHE A 109 -6.09 21.99 -7.48
CA PHE A 109 -6.89 20.84 -7.09
C PHE A 109 -7.56 20.19 -8.30
N PHE A 110 -8.13 20.98 -9.22
CA PHE A 110 -8.70 20.43 -10.45
C PHE A 110 -7.65 19.77 -11.33
N GLU A 111 -6.47 20.38 -11.49
CA GLU A 111 -5.37 19.77 -12.25
C GLU A 111 -4.91 18.44 -11.62
N ALA A 112 -4.88 18.35 -10.29
CA ALA A 112 -4.59 17.11 -9.59
C ALA A 112 -5.66 16.03 -9.83
N ILE A 113 -6.95 16.41 -9.80
CA ILE A 113 -8.07 15.50 -10.10
C ILE A 113 -8.00 15.04 -11.56
N GLU A 114 -7.72 15.92 -12.52
CA GLU A 114 -7.56 15.56 -13.93
C GLU A 114 -6.41 14.58 -14.14
N LYS A 115 -5.26 14.80 -13.48
CA LYS A 115 -4.13 13.85 -13.50
C LYS A 115 -4.52 12.49 -12.93
N MET A 116 -5.28 12.47 -11.84
CA MET A 116 -5.78 11.24 -11.23
C MET A 116 -6.74 10.50 -12.17
N ILE A 117 -7.66 11.21 -12.82
CA ILE A 117 -8.58 10.64 -13.83
C ILE A 117 -7.79 10.10 -15.03
N ALA A 118 -6.79 10.82 -15.52
CA ALA A 118 -5.92 10.38 -16.62
C ALA A 118 -5.13 9.12 -16.26
N MET A 119 -4.63 9.04 -15.02
CA MET A 119 -3.96 7.83 -14.53
C MET A 119 -4.93 6.65 -14.46
N HIS A 120 -6.12 6.85 -13.91
CA HIS A 120 -7.12 5.79 -13.79
C HIS A 120 -7.63 5.30 -15.14
N THR A 121 -7.91 6.20 -16.08
CA THR A 121 -8.28 5.84 -17.45
C THR A 121 -7.16 5.03 -18.12
N SER A 122 -5.90 5.47 -18.03
CA SER A 122 -4.77 4.68 -18.57
C SER A 122 -4.63 3.31 -17.91
N THR A 123 -4.87 3.18 -16.60
CA THR A 123 -4.86 1.86 -15.95
C THR A 123 -6.00 0.97 -16.41
N ILE A 124 -7.20 1.53 -16.63
CA ILE A 124 -8.35 0.79 -17.14
C ILE A 124 -8.06 0.31 -18.57
N ASP A 125 -7.54 1.17 -19.44
CA ASP A 125 -7.19 0.79 -20.82
C ASP A 125 -6.17 -0.34 -20.85
N LYS A 126 -5.11 -0.27 -20.02
CA LYS A 126 -4.13 -1.36 -19.91
C LYS A 126 -4.74 -2.68 -19.41
N LEU A 127 -5.67 -2.61 -18.46
CA LEU A 127 -6.35 -3.80 -17.95
C LEU A 127 -7.29 -4.40 -18.99
N LEU A 128 -7.96 -3.55 -19.78
CA LEU A 128 -8.79 -3.99 -20.90
C LEU A 128 -7.95 -4.65 -21.99
N ASP A 129 -6.83 -4.03 -22.38
CA ASP A 129 -5.90 -4.58 -23.37
C ASP A 129 -5.35 -5.95 -22.91
N GLN A 130 -4.96 -6.07 -21.64
CA GLN A 130 -4.50 -7.33 -21.05
C GLN A 130 -5.59 -8.38 -21.06
N TYR A 131 -6.81 -8.01 -20.65
CA TYR A 131 -7.95 -8.93 -20.66
C TYR A 131 -8.27 -9.43 -22.07
N GLU A 132 -8.27 -8.54 -23.07
CA GLU A 132 -8.51 -8.92 -24.46
C GLU A 132 -7.42 -9.85 -25.00
N GLN A 133 -6.15 -9.58 -24.66
CA GLN A 133 -5.02 -10.45 -25.02
C GLN A 133 -5.14 -11.82 -24.37
N ASP A 134 -5.45 -11.89 -23.08
CA ASP A 134 -5.63 -13.16 -22.36
C ASP A 134 -6.78 -13.98 -22.96
N VAL A 135 -7.90 -13.32 -23.29
CA VAL A 135 -9.04 -13.97 -23.94
C VAL A 135 -8.66 -14.52 -25.31
N GLU A 136 -7.92 -13.77 -26.13
CA GLU A 136 -7.54 -14.24 -27.46
C GLU A 136 -6.46 -15.34 -27.39
N GLN A 137 -5.55 -15.27 -26.42
CA GLN A 137 -4.60 -16.35 -26.14
C GLN A 137 -5.33 -17.64 -25.75
N ILE A 138 -6.28 -17.58 -24.82
CA ILE A 138 -7.06 -18.74 -24.40
C ILE A 138 -7.84 -19.31 -25.60
N LYS A 139 -8.47 -18.47 -26.42
CA LYS A 139 -9.15 -18.93 -27.64
C LYS A 139 -8.19 -19.60 -28.62
N TYR A 140 -6.99 -19.07 -28.78
CA TYR A 140 -5.97 -19.66 -29.64
C TYR A 140 -5.56 -21.04 -29.14
N GLU A 141 -5.23 -21.16 -27.84
CA GLU A 141 -4.88 -22.42 -27.19
C GLU A 141 -5.99 -23.47 -27.36
N PHE A 142 -7.26 -23.10 -27.11
CA PHE A 142 -8.40 -23.98 -27.34
C PHE A 142 -8.54 -24.43 -28.79
N ARG A 143 -8.30 -23.55 -29.76
CA ARG A 143 -8.35 -23.91 -31.19
C ARG A 143 -7.23 -24.89 -31.56
N GLU A 144 -6.01 -24.67 -31.05
CA GLU A 144 -4.89 -25.59 -31.27
C GLU A 144 -5.11 -26.96 -30.63
N GLU A 145 -5.54 -27.00 -29.36
CA GLU A 145 -5.86 -28.24 -28.67
C GLU A 145 -6.94 -29.01 -29.40
N ARG A 146 -8.01 -28.33 -29.80
CA ARG A 146 -9.08 -28.93 -30.61
C ARG A 146 -8.55 -29.49 -31.93
N ALA A 147 -7.71 -28.74 -32.63
CA ALA A 147 -7.11 -29.20 -33.89
C ALA A 147 -6.21 -30.41 -33.70
N LYS A 148 -5.46 -30.47 -32.59
CA LYS A 148 -4.65 -31.63 -32.22
C LYS A 148 -5.50 -32.85 -31.92
N ILE A 149 -6.54 -32.70 -31.09
CA ILE A 149 -7.46 -33.80 -30.74
C ILE A 149 -8.13 -34.37 -32.01
N ILE A 150 -8.57 -33.50 -32.93
CA ILE A 150 -9.17 -33.96 -34.19
C ILE A 150 -8.15 -34.73 -35.03
N ARG A 151 -6.92 -34.22 -35.17
CA ARG A 151 -5.85 -34.92 -35.91
C ARG A 151 -5.52 -36.28 -35.29
N ASP A 152 -5.33 -36.34 -33.98
CA ASP A 152 -5.01 -37.57 -33.27
C ASP A 152 -6.16 -38.59 -33.42
N HIS A 153 -7.40 -38.13 -33.30
CA HIS A 153 -8.59 -38.95 -33.53
C HIS A 153 -8.64 -39.49 -34.97
N ASP A 154 -8.38 -38.66 -35.98
CA ASP A 154 -8.40 -39.08 -37.38
C ASP A 154 -7.29 -40.11 -37.67
N ILE A 155 -6.09 -39.91 -37.12
CA ILE A 155 -5.00 -40.90 -37.22
C ILE A 155 -5.42 -42.23 -36.60
N SER A 156 -5.89 -42.22 -35.34
CA SER A 156 -6.35 -43.45 -34.67
C SER A 156 -7.50 -44.13 -35.43
N LYS A 157 -8.41 -43.35 -36.02
CA LYS A 157 -9.48 -43.87 -36.87
C LYS A 157 -8.92 -44.57 -38.10
N THR A 158 -7.95 -43.98 -38.80
CA THR A 158 -7.31 -44.62 -39.96
C THR A 158 -6.55 -45.89 -39.57
N GLU A 159 -5.82 -45.89 -38.46
CA GLU A 159 -5.12 -47.07 -37.96
C GLU A 159 -6.09 -48.22 -37.65
N LEU A 160 -7.23 -47.91 -37.01
CA LEU A 160 -8.27 -48.91 -36.75
C LEU A 160 -8.87 -49.44 -38.05
N GLN A 161 -9.09 -48.59 -39.05
CA GLN A 161 -9.57 -49.02 -40.37
C GLN A 161 -8.56 -49.94 -41.06
N ASP A 162 -7.27 -49.64 -40.98
CA ASP A 162 -6.21 -50.47 -41.55
C ASP A 162 -6.11 -51.83 -40.85
N ILE A 163 -6.25 -51.86 -39.52
CA ILE A 163 -6.30 -53.11 -38.74
C ILE A 163 -7.51 -53.95 -39.17
N ILE A 164 -8.70 -53.35 -39.28
CA ILE A 164 -9.91 -54.05 -39.72
C ILE A 164 -9.71 -54.62 -41.12
N TYR A 165 -9.19 -53.82 -42.06
CA TYR A 165 -8.93 -54.27 -43.43
C TYR A 165 -7.92 -55.43 -43.47
N ASN A 166 -6.84 -55.34 -42.71
CA ASN A 166 -5.85 -56.42 -42.63
C ASN A 166 -6.45 -57.69 -42.02
N MET A 167 -7.29 -57.56 -40.98
CA MET A 167 -8.01 -58.69 -40.39
C MET A 167 -8.95 -59.34 -41.40
N GLU A 168 -9.81 -58.57 -42.07
CA GLU A 168 -10.71 -59.06 -43.12
C GLU A 168 -9.94 -59.79 -44.23
N LYS A 169 -8.82 -59.22 -44.68
CA LYS A 169 -7.95 -59.87 -45.66
C LYS A 169 -7.40 -61.20 -45.15
N THR A 170 -6.91 -61.26 -43.91
CA THR A 170 -6.39 -62.52 -43.35
C THR A 170 -7.47 -63.58 -43.19
N TYR A 171 -8.70 -63.19 -42.86
CA TYR A 171 -9.83 -64.11 -42.79
C TYR A 171 -10.20 -64.63 -44.18
N LEU A 172 -10.21 -63.76 -45.18
CA LEU A 172 -10.47 -64.16 -46.57
C LEU A 172 -9.36 -65.08 -47.12
N ASP A 173 -8.10 -64.77 -46.85
CA ASP A 173 -6.96 -65.62 -47.24
C ASP A 173 -7.04 -66.99 -46.52
N ALA A 174 -7.46 -67.04 -45.26
CA ALA A 174 -7.68 -68.28 -44.52
C ALA A 174 -8.87 -69.09 -45.05
N GLU A 175 -9.98 -68.43 -45.39
CA GLU A 175 -11.16 -69.05 -46.00
C GLU A 175 -10.81 -69.65 -47.35
N THR A 176 -10.17 -68.89 -48.23
CA THR A 176 -9.73 -69.38 -49.55
C THR A 176 -8.70 -70.51 -49.45
N ALA A 177 -7.76 -70.45 -48.50
CA ALA A 177 -6.84 -71.56 -48.25
C ALA A 177 -7.58 -72.81 -47.72
N ALA A 178 -8.58 -72.66 -46.86
CA ALA A 178 -9.40 -73.78 -46.39
C ALA A 178 -10.20 -74.40 -47.54
N GLU A 179 -10.79 -73.59 -48.42
CA GLU A 179 -11.47 -74.06 -49.64
C GLU A 179 -10.52 -74.81 -50.58
N GLN A 180 -9.33 -74.28 -50.84
CA GLN A 180 -8.31 -74.92 -51.67
C GLN A 180 -7.84 -76.25 -51.07
N ASN A 181 -7.58 -76.29 -49.76
CA ASN A 181 -7.21 -77.52 -49.05
C ASN A 181 -8.34 -78.55 -49.11
N PHE A 182 -9.60 -78.12 -48.96
CA PHE A 182 -10.76 -79.00 -49.10
C PHE A 182 -10.86 -79.58 -50.52
N GLN A 183 -10.68 -78.75 -51.56
CA GLN A 183 -10.66 -79.20 -52.96
C GLN A 183 -9.52 -80.19 -53.22
N ALA A 184 -8.31 -79.90 -52.74
CA ALA A 184 -7.15 -80.79 -52.86
C ALA A 184 -7.41 -82.15 -52.19
N ASN A 185 -7.94 -82.15 -50.96
CA ASN A 185 -8.31 -83.39 -50.26
C ASN A 185 -9.38 -84.20 -51.03
N MET A 186 -10.35 -83.53 -51.65
CA MET A 186 -11.37 -84.17 -52.48
C MET A 186 -10.76 -84.81 -53.74
N GLU A 187 -9.79 -84.15 -54.37
CA GLU A 187 -9.07 -84.69 -55.53
C GLU A 187 -8.15 -85.86 -55.15
N GLU A 188 -7.42 -85.76 -54.04
CA GLU A 188 -6.62 -86.85 -53.50
C GLU A 188 -7.49 -88.07 -53.19
N LEU A 189 -8.65 -87.88 -52.57
CA LEU A 189 -9.58 -88.97 -52.29
C LEU A 189 -10.09 -89.60 -53.59
N ARG A 190 -10.41 -88.79 -54.60
CA ARG A 190 -10.80 -89.27 -55.93
C ARG A 190 -9.67 -90.04 -56.60
N ASN A 191 -8.42 -89.60 -56.46
CA ASN A 191 -7.25 -90.29 -57.00
C ASN A 191 -7.00 -91.62 -56.29
N LYS A 192 -7.10 -91.67 -54.95
CA LYS A 192 -7.05 -92.93 -54.19
C LYS A 192 -8.11 -93.92 -54.66
N TYR A 193 -9.36 -93.48 -54.84
CA TYR A 193 -10.39 -94.35 -55.41
C TYR A 193 -10.07 -94.84 -56.83
N ARG A 194 -9.41 -94.02 -57.66
CA ARG A 194 -8.94 -94.44 -58.99
C ARG A 194 -7.80 -95.44 -58.89
N GLU A 195 -6.85 -95.21 -57.99
CA GLU A 195 -5.72 -96.12 -57.72
C GLU A 195 -6.23 -97.46 -57.18
N ASP A 196 -7.13 -97.46 -56.20
CA ASP A 196 -7.76 -98.67 -55.67
C ASP A 196 -8.50 -99.42 -56.77
N MET A 197 -9.27 -98.72 -57.61
CA MET A 197 -9.93 -99.32 -58.77
C MET A 197 -8.92 -99.96 -59.75
N GLN A 198 -7.81 -99.28 -60.05
CA GLN A 198 -6.74 -99.83 -60.89
C GLN A 198 -6.04 -101.02 -60.24
N GLN A 199 -5.80 -100.98 -58.92
CA GLN A 199 -5.25 -102.10 -58.17
C GLN A 199 -6.20 -103.30 -58.19
N TYR A 200 -7.50 -103.09 -58.01
CA TYR A 200 -8.50 -104.16 -58.14
C TYR A 200 -8.52 -104.73 -59.58
N GLN A 201 -8.39 -103.90 -60.60
CA GLN A 201 -8.26 -104.35 -61.99
C GLN A 201 -7.00 -105.20 -62.20
N LEU A 202 -5.82 -104.71 -61.78
CA LEU A 202 -4.56 -105.44 -61.84
C LEU A 202 -4.60 -106.75 -61.03
N ASN A 203 -5.29 -106.77 -59.89
CA ASN A 203 -5.46 -107.98 -59.09
C ASN A 203 -6.32 -109.00 -59.82
N VAL A 204 -7.38 -108.58 -60.52
CA VAL A 204 -8.20 -109.47 -61.35
C VAL A 204 -7.43 -109.96 -62.57
N GLU A 205 -6.68 -109.08 -63.24
CA GLU A 205 -5.81 -109.45 -64.37
C GLU A 205 -4.72 -110.41 -63.93
N SER A 206 -4.00 -110.13 -62.83
CA SER A 206 -2.97 -111.03 -62.29
C SER A 206 -3.57 -112.39 -61.90
N ARG A 207 -4.74 -112.44 -61.23
CA ARG A 207 -5.46 -113.69 -60.96
C ARG A 207 -5.78 -114.45 -62.24
N SER A 208 -6.22 -113.75 -63.28
CA SER A 208 -6.48 -114.32 -64.61
C SER A 208 -5.19 -114.87 -65.25
N THR A 209 -4.06 -114.15 -65.15
CA THR A 209 -2.75 -114.63 -65.61
C THR A 209 -2.23 -115.80 -64.79
N VAL A 210 -2.50 -115.87 -63.48
CA VAL A 210 -2.13 -117.03 -62.63
C VAL A 210 -2.92 -118.25 -63.04
N LEU A 211 -4.22 -118.14 -63.28
CA LEU A 211 -5.04 -119.23 -63.85
C LEU A 211 -4.53 -119.67 -65.22
N GLN A 212 -4.09 -118.72 -66.06
CA GLN A 212 -3.46 -119.00 -67.34
C GLN A 212 -2.08 -119.67 -67.17
N ASN A 213 -1.31 -119.27 -66.16
CA ASN A 213 -0.01 -119.84 -65.83
C ASN A 213 -0.12 -121.23 -65.20
N GLU A 214 -1.12 -121.53 -64.36
CA GLU A 214 -1.43 -122.87 -63.86
C GLU A 214 -1.75 -123.82 -65.03
N MET A 215 -2.46 -123.32 -66.06
CA MET A 215 -2.68 -124.04 -67.31
C MET A 215 -1.34 -124.38 -68.02
N THR A 216 -0.36 -123.47 -67.98
CA THR A 216 1.00 -123.71 -68.52
C THR A 216 1.92 -124.51 -67.58
N LEU A 217 1.66 -124.50 -66.26
CA LEU A 217 2.43 -125.17 -65.22
C LEU A 217 2.23 -126.69 -65.30
N ILE A 218 1.03 -127.15 -65.65
CA ILE A 218 0.79 -128.56 -66.00
C ILE A 218 1.66 -128.98 -67.20
N THR A 219 1.97 -128.07 -68.12
CA THR A 219 2.84 -128.31 -69.27
C THR A 219 4.33 -128.30 -68.94
N ASN A 220 4.75 -127.52 -67.92
CA ASN A 220 6.16 -127.33 -67.54
C ASN A 220 6.65 -128.17 -66.34
N ASN A 221 5.74 -128.79 -65.56
CA ASN A 221 6.09 -129.70 -64.46
C ASN A 221 6.79 -131.01 -64.89
N TYR A 222 7.01 -131.23 -66.19
CA TYR A 222 7.85 -132.31 -66.72
C TYR A 222 9.33 -131.92 -66.91
N LYS A 223 9.71 -130.64 -66.81
CA LYS A 223 11.04 -130.17 -67.29
C LYS A 223 11.99 -129.54 -66.28
N GLU A 224 11.57 -129.16 -65.08
CA GLU A 224 12.41 -128.30 -64.20
C GLU A 224 12.62 -128.86 -62.78
N ARG A 225 12.58 -130.19 -62.60
CA ARG A 225 12.99 -130.82 -61.32
C ARG A 225 14.50 -131.04 -61.23
N THR A 226 15.35 -130.11 -61.69
CA THR A 226 16.81 -130.16 -61.43
C THR A 226 17.53 -128.82 -61.68
N ARG A 227 17.27 -127.75 -60.89
CA ARG A 227 18.16 -126.55 -60.90
C ARG A 227 18.18 -125.68 -59.62
N GLU A 228 17.65 -126.14 -58.49
CA GLU A 228 17.50 -125.33 -57.26
C GLU A 228 18.79 -125.10 -56.46
N SER A 229 19.91 -125.77 -56.76
CA SER A 229 21.12 -125.66 -55.92
C SER A 229 22.05 -124.47 -56.27
N LYS A 230 21.76 -123.69 -57.33
CA LYS A 230 22.58 -122.54 -57.76
C LYS A 230 22.07 -121.17 -57.31
N ALA A 231 20.83 -121.07 -56.80
CA ALA A 231 20.16 -119.81 -56.46
C ALA A 231 20.57 -119.22 -55.09
N GLN A 232 20.92 -120.07 -54.12
CA GLN A 232 21.11 -119.64 -52.72
C GLN A 232 22.40 -118.82 -52.48
N TYR A 233 23.41 -118.91 -53.34
CA TYR A 233 24.66 -118.13 -53.19
C TYR A 233 24.57 -116.70 -53.77
N GLN A 234 23.76 -116.48 -54.82
CA GLN A 234 23.54 -115.14 -55.38
C GLN A 234 22.66 -114.26 -54.49
N GLU A 235 21.77 -114.86 -53.70
CA GLU A 235 20.88 -114.13 -52.78
C GLU A 235 21.66 -113.44 -51.64
N TYR A 236 22.67 -114.11 -51.07
CA TYR A 236 23.48 -113.54 -49.99
C TYR A 236 24.43 -112.43 -50.47
N LYS A 237 24.96 -112.52 -51.71
CA LYS A 237 25.81 -111.46 -52.28
C LYS A 237 25.03 -110.16 -52.57
N MET A 238 23.79 -110.25 -53.04
CA MET A 238 22.95 -109.08 -53.28
C MET A 238 22.48 -108.40 -51.98
N LYS A 239 22.26 -109.18 -50.91
CA LYS A 239 21.91 -108.63 -49.58
C LYS A 239 23.05 -107.79 -48.98
N ASP A 240 24.30 -108.21 -49.16
CA ASP A 240 25.47 -107.49 -48.61
C ASP A 240 25.78 -106.19 -49.36
N GLU A 241 25.61 -106.17 -50.69
CA GLU A 241 25.72 -104.95 -51.51
C GLU A 241 24.63 -103.92 -51.20
N LYS A 242 23.43 -104.37 -50.84
CA LYS A 242 22.31 -103.50 -50.47
C LYS A 242 22.54 -102.86 -49.10
N ASN A 243 22.93 -103.65 -48.10
CA ASN A 243 23.25 -103.16 -46.76
C ASN A 243 24.40 -102.13 -46.78
N SER A 244 25.42 -102.36 -47.62
CA SER A 244 26.56 -101.43 -47.78
C SER A 244 26.19 -100.11 -48.46
N LYS A 245 25.08 -100.04 -49.21
CA LYS A 245 24.55 -98.79 -49.77
C LYS A 245 23.71 -98.06 -48.71
N GLU A 246 22.85 -98.78 -47.98
CA GLU A 246 22.02 -98.23 -46.92
C GLU A 246 22.84 -97.59 -45.79
N ILE A 247 23.97 -98.19 -45.40
CA ILE A 247 24.88 -97.60 -44.40
C ILE A 247 25.51 -96.29 -44.91
N ARG A 248 25.86 -96.21 -46.20
CA ARG A 248 26.41 -94.99 -46.79
C ARG A 248 25.38 -93.87 -46.83
N ASP A 249 24.16 -94.19 -47.25
CA ASP A 249 23.07 -93.22 -47.31
C ASP A 249 22.68 -92.73 -45.91
N ALA A 250 22.65 -93.63 -44.91
CA ALA A 250 22.45 -93.26 -43.51
C ALA A 250 23.56 -92.35 -42.97
N THR A 251 24.82 -92.61 -43.33
CA THR A 251 25.96 -91.77 -42.90
C THR A 251 25.88 -90.36 -43.50
N ILE A 252 25.53 -90.24 -44.79
CA ILE A 252 25.34 -88.94 -45.44
C ILE A 252 24.16 -88.18 -44.80
N TYR A 253 23.08 -88.89 -44.48
CA TYR A 253 21.91 -88.30 -43.82
C TYR A 253 22.23 -87.79 -42.41
N ILE A 254 22.98 -88.55 -41.61
CA ILE A 254 23.46 -88.13 -40.28
C ILE A 254 24.31 -86.88 -40.38
N ASN A 255 25.27 -86.81 -41.32
CA ASN A 255 26.11 -85.63 -41.50
C ASN A 255 25.28 -84.37 -41.85
N ARG A 256 24.28 -84.51 -42.74
CA ARG A 256 23.37 -83.39 -43.07
C ARG A 256 22.57 -82.90 -41.86
N ILE A 257 22.12 -83.79 -40.98
CA ILE A 257 21.42 -83.40 -39.75
C ILE A 257 22.39 -82.73 -38.78
N THR A 258 23.59 -83.28 -38.61
CA THR A 258 24.65 -82.69 -37.76
C THR A 258 25.00 -81.27 -38.21
N ASP A 259 25.14 -81.03 -39.52
CA ASP A 259 25.39 -79.69 -40.07
C ASP A 259 24.23 -78.73 -39.79
N LYS A 260 22.98 -79.19 -39.92
CA LYS A 260 21.80 -78.39 -39.55
C LYS A 260 21.77 -78.06 -38.06
N ILE A 261 22.09 -79.02 -37.19
CA ILE A 261 22.16 -78.82 -35.74
C ILE A 261 23.24 -77.78 -35.40
N ASN A 262 24.42 -77.88 -36.02
CA ASN A 262 25.51 -76.92 -35.80
C ASN A 262 25.13 -75.52 -36.33
N GLY A 263 24.44 -75.43 -37.47
CA GLY A 263 23.87 -74.19 -37.98
C GLY A 263 22.92 -73.53 -36.98
N VAL A 264 21.93 -74.27 -36.46
CA VAL A 264 20.98 -73.76 -35.46
C VAL A 264 21.69 -73.36 -34.16
N LYS A 265 22.67 -74.15 -33.69
CA LYS A 265 23.48 -73.80 -32.51
C LYS A 265 24.24 -72.48 -32.69
N SER A 266 24.83 -72.26 -33.87
CA SER A 266 25.53 -71.01 -34.17
C SER A 266 24.58 -69.81 -34.20
N GLN A 267 23.36 -69.99 -34.72
CA GLN A 267 22.31 -68.96 -34.72
C GLN A 267 21.84 -68.62 -33.31
N ILE A 268 21.64 -69.62 -32.44
CA ILE A 268 21.28 -69.41 -31.03
C ILE A 268 22.37 -68.62 -30.31
N ALA A 269 23.64 -69.01 -30.46
CA ALA A 269 24.76 -68.29 -29.84
C ALA A 269 24.87 -66.83 -30.33
N ALA A 270 24.63 -66.58 -31.62
CA ALA A 270 24.61 -65.23 -32.18
C ALA A 270 23.44 -64.39 -31.63
N LEU A 271 22.25 -64.99 -31.49
CA LEU A 271 21.10 -64.32 -30.87
C LEU A 271 21.37 -64.00 -29.41
N GLU A 272 21.90 -64.94 -28.63
CA GLU A 272 22.27 -64.72 -27.21
C GLU A 272 23.28 -63.58 -27.05
N ALA A 273 24.33 -63.54 -27.89
CA ALA A 273 25.30 -62.46 -27.87
C ALA A 273 24.67 -61.09 -28.19
N ASN A 274 23.79 -61.02 -29.20
CA ASN A 274 23.07 -59.81 -29.56
C ASN A 274 22.10 -59.36 -28.47
N HIS A 275 21.38 -60.30 -27.84
CA HIS A 275 20.50 -60.02 -26.71
C HIS A 275 21.30 -59.49 -25.52
N GLN A 276 22.43 -60.09 -25.18
CA GLN A 276 23.29 -59.63 -24.09
C GLN A 276 23.85 -58.23 -24.35
N ALA A 277 24.29 -57.94 -25.58
CA ALA A 277 24.73 -56.62 -25.98
C ALA A 277 23.61 -55.57 -25.85
N ARG A 278 22.39 -55.90 -26.29
CA ARG A 278 21.21 -55.03 -26.15
C ARG A 278 20.85 -54.80 -24.68
N MET A 279 20.86 -55.85 -23.85
CA MET A 279 20.58 -55.74 -22.41
C MET A 279 21.62 -54.85 -21.71
N ASN A 280 22.90 -54.99 -22.05
CA ASN A 280 23.95 -54.14 -21.51
C ASN A 280 23.76 -52.67 -21.91
N LYS A 281 23.43 -52.40 -23.18
CA LYS A 281 23.16 -51.03 -23.66
C LYS A 281 21.97 -50.39 -22.93
N VAL A 282 20.86 -51.12 -22.82
CA VAL A 282 19.66 -50.65 -22.09
C VAL A 282 19.99 -50.45 -20.59
N GLY A 283 20.81 -51.31 -20.00
CA GLY A 283 21.28 -51.17 -18.62
C GLY A 283 22.11 -49.90 -18.40
N GLN A 284 23.02 -49.58 -19.32
CA GLN A 284 23.82 -48.34 -19.28
C GLN A 284 22.94 -47.11 -19.46
N GLU A 285 22.01 -47.12 -20.42
CA GLU A 285 21.05 -46.03 -20.63
C GLU A 285 20.20 -45.80 -19.37
N LYS A 286 19.68 -46.88 -18.76
CA LYS A 286 18.92 -46.80 -17.50
C LYS A 286 19.74 -46.19 -16.36
N GLU A 287 20.99 -46.60 -16.18
CA GLU A 287 21.84 -46.05 -15.11
C GLU A 287 22.18 -44.58 -15.37
N SER A 288 22.45 -44.20 -16.62
CA SER A 288 22.69 -42.79 -16.99
C SER A 288 21.46 -41.91 -16.75
N MET A 289 20.26 -42.38 -17.11
CA MET A 289 19.00 -41.68 -16.83
C MET A 289 18.75 -41.55 -15.34
N LYS A 290 19.02 -42.61 -14.56
CA LYS A 290 18.91 -42.59 -13.11
C LYS A 290 19.86 -41.59 -12.47
N GLN A 291 21.10 -41.50 -12.93
CA GLN A 291 22.06 -40.50 -12.47
C GLN A 291 21.58 -39.08 -12.78
N TYR A 292 21.08 -38.84 -14.00
CA TYR A 292 20.48 -37.57 -14.37
C TYR A 292 19.28 -37.19 -13.48
N LEU A 293 18.39 -38.14 -13.19
CA LEU A 293 17.27 -37.92 -12.27
C LEU A 293 17.71 -37.60 -10.85
N LEU A 294 18.77 -38.26 -10.33
CA LEU A 294 19.31 -37.96 -9.01
C LEU A 294 19.93 -36.56 -8.95
N GLN A 295 20.67 -36.16 -9.99
CA GLN A 295 21.22 -34.80 -10.11
C GLN A 295 20.10 -33.76 -10.17
N LEU A 296 19.08 -33.98 -11.00
CA LEU A 296 17.93 -33.08 -11.11
C LEU A 296 17.18 -32.96 -9.77
N LYS A 297 17.01 -34.08 -9.06
CA LYS A 297 16.38 -34.10 -7.74
C LYS A 297 17.18 -33.31 -6.71
N SER A 298 18.52 -33.42 -6.74
CA SER A 298 19.39 -32.61 -5.88
C SER A 298 19.23 -31.12 -6.17
N GLN A 299 19.30 -30.72 -7.45
CA GLN A 299 19.13 -29.32 -7.85
C GLN A 299 17.76 -28.77 -7.44
N LEU A 300 16.69 -29.57 -7.56
CA LEU A 300 15.36 -29.17 -7.14
C LEU A 300 15.30 -28.93 -5.63
N LEU A 301 15.90 -29.82 -4.82
CA LEU A 301 15.97 -29.66 -3.37
C LEU A 301 16.77 -28.40 -2.98
N ASP A 302 17.90 -28.15 -3.64
CA ASP A 302 18.73 -26.96 -3.40
C ASP A 302 17.96 -25.67 -3.70
N MET A 303 17.23 -25.63 -4.82
CA MET A 303 16.37 -24.50 -5.20
C MET A 303 15.22 -24.30 -4.20
N GLN A 304 14.60 -25.37 -3.73
CA GLN A 304 13.56 -25.29 -2.70
C GLN A 304 14.10 -24.73 -1.38
N GLU A 305 15.30 -25.14 -0.96
CA GLU A 305 15.95 -24.59 0.24
C GLU A 305 16.35 -23.13 0.08
N GLU A 306 16.83 -22.71 -1.09
CA GLU A 306 17.09 -21.31 -1.38
C GLU A 306 15.83 -20.45 -1.34
N LEU A 307 14.76 -20.88 -1.99
CA LEU A 307 13.48 -20.17 -1.98
C LEU A 307 12.93 -20.08 -0.55
N ARG A 308 12.99 -21.18 0.22
CA ARG A 308 12.60 -21.18 1.63
C ARG A 308 13.43 -20.20 2.46
N ARG A 309 14.75 -20.15 2.26
CA ARG A 309 15.64 -19.18 2.94
C ARG A 309 15.30 -17.73 2.58
N ARG A 310 15.02 -17.44 1.30
CA ARG A 310 14.61 -16.09 0.84
C ARG A 310 13.27 -15.68 1.44
N LEU A 311 12.29 -16.59 1.46
CA LEU A 311 10.99 -16.35 2.06
C LEU A 311 11.09 -16.06 3.56
N ILE A 312 11.88 -16.85 4.30
CA ILE A 312 12.11 -16.61 5.73
C ILE A 312 12.76 -15.23 5.95
N LYS A 313 13.79 -14.88 5.16
CA LYS A 313 14.42 -13.56 5.26
C LYS A 313 13.43 -12.43 5.01
N LEU A 314 12.63 -12.52 3.95
CA LEU A 314 11.61 -11.53 3.62
C LEU A 314 10.57 -11.41 4.75
N ALA A 315 10.03 -12.53 5.23
CA ALA A 315 9.05 -12.56 6.31
C ALA A 315 9.60 -11.92 7.59
N THR A 316 10.85 -12.24 7.97
CA THR A 316 11.50 -11.62 9.14
C THR A 316 11.72 -10.13 8.94
N ALA A 317 12.11 -9.68 7.74
CA ALA A 317 12.30 -8.27 7.44
C ALA A 317 10.96 -7.51 7.52
N CYS A 318 9.89 -8.04 6.92
CA CYS A 318 8.54 -7.48 7.02
C CYS A 318 8.08 -7.37 8.47
N ASP A 319 8.20 -8.45 9.26
CA ASP A 319 7.81 -8.46 10.69
C ASP A 319 8.64 -7.44 11.51
N THR A 320 9.93 -7.26 11.19
CA THR A 320 10.73 -6.22 11.85
C THR A 320 10.29 -4.80 11.50
N VAL A 321 9.93 -4.54 10.24
CA VAL A 321 9.46 -3.22 9.78
C VAL A 321 8.08 -2.93 10.35
N GLU A 322 7.19 -3.92 10.36
CA GLU A 322 5.85 -3.83 10.95
C GLU A 322 5.94 -3.45 12.44
N LYS A 323 6.76 -4.16 13.22
CA LYS A 323 7.01 -3.83 14.64
C LYS A 323 7.60 -2.43 14.84
N GLN A 324 8.45 -1.96 13.93
CA GLN A 324 8.99 -0.59 13.99
C GLN A 324 7.92 0.46 13.69
N LEU A 325 7.06 0.21 12.69
CA LEU A 325 5.94 1.08 12.34
C LEU A 325 4.92 1.13 13.47
N GLU A 326 4.53 0.00 14.07
CA GLU A 326 3.64 -0.04 15.23
C GLU A 326 4.18 0.79 16.40
N LYS A 327 5.48 0.73 16.67
CA LYS A 327 6.11 1.57 17.70
C LYS A 327 6.00 3.06 17.36
N ARG A 328 6.21 3.44 16.11
CA ARG A 328 6.08 4.84 15.66
C ARG A 328 4.62 5.32 15.73
N VAL A 329 3.67 4.48 15.35
CA VAL A 329 2.23 4.76 15.47
C VAL A 329 1.85 5.00 16.93
N LYS A 330 2.29 4.14 17.86
CA LYS A 330 2.05 4.36 19.30
C LYS A 330 2.62 5.68 19.81
N ILE A 331 3.83 6.06 19.37
CA ILE A 331 4.41 7.36 19.74
C ILE A 331 3.57 8.51 19.16
N ALA A 332 3.12 8.40 17.90
CA ALA A 332 2.28 9.41 17.28
C ALA A 332 0.92 9.54 17.99
N GLU A 333 0.28 8.43 18.38
CA GLU A 333 -0.95 8.42 19.17
C GLU A 333 -0.74 9.10 20.54
N ILE A 334 0.38 8.83 21.21
CA ILE A 334 0.74 9.51 22.46
C ILE A 334 0.90 11.02 22.23
N ILE A 335 1.60 11.44 21.16
CA ILE A 335 1.76 12.87 20.85
C ILE A 335 0.41 13.53 20.56
N LEU A 336 -0.47 12.87 19.80
CA LEU A 336 -1.81 13.39 19.49
C LEU A 336 -2.68 13.50 20.74
N THR A 337 -2.68 12.47 21.61
CA THR A 337 -3.43 12.51 22.87
C THR A 337 -2.90 13.61 23.81
N PHE A 338 -1.57 13.80 23.89
CA PHE A 338 -1.01 14.95 24.61
C PHE A 338 -1.40 16.28 23.99
N ALA A 339 -1.35 16.41 22.66
CA ALA A 339 -1.76 17.63 21.97
C ALA A 339 -3.25 17.95 22.22
N GLU A 340 -4.14 16.95 22.22
CA GLU A 340 -5.55 17.12 22.57
C GLU A 340 -5.75 17.54 24.03
N MET A 341 -5.02 16.93 24.97
CA MET A 341 -5.07 17.31 26.38
C MET A 341 -4.56 18.75 26.60
N CYS A 342 -3.44 19.12 25.96
CA CYS A 342 -2.92 20.49 25.97
C CYS A 342 -3.93 21.47 25.36
N ARG A 343 -4.56 21.12 24.23
CA ARG A 343 -5.57 21.95 23.58
C ARG A 343 -6.78 22.21 24.47
N LYS A 344 -7.18 21.28 25.35
CA LYS A 344 -8.27 21.53 26.32
C LYS A 344 -7.93 22.67 27.28
N LEU A 345 -6.66 22.78 27.69
CA LEU A 345 -6.16 23.75 28.68
C LEU A 345 -5.85 25.13 28.08
N GLU A 346 -5.83 25.27 26.76
CA GLU A 346 -5.56 26.53 26.07
C GLU A 346 -6.76 27.50 26.14
N ALA A 347 -6.47 28.80 26.22
CA ALA A 347 -7.48 29.85 26.18
C ALA A 347 -8.20 29.90 24.82
N GLU A 348 -9.44 30.41 24.77
CA GLU A 348 -10.21 30.50 23.52
C GLU A 348 -9.48 31.30 22.44
N GLU A 349 -8.80 32.38 22.82
CA GLU A 349 -7.96 33.18 21.92
C GLU A 349 -6.82 32.36 21.29
N GLU A 350 -6.18 31.48 22.07
CA GLU A 350 -5.07 30.63 21.63
C GLU A 350 -5.53 29.41 20.82
N LYS A 351 -6.81 29.03 20.94
CA LYS A 351 -7.46 28.00 20.12
C LYS A 351 -7.85 28.53 18.74
N ILE A 352 -8.24 29.80 18.65
CA ILE A 352 -8.71 30.46 17.43
C ILE A 352 -7.52 31.01 16.62
N LEU A 353 -6.51 31.57 17.29
CA LEU A 353 -5.22 31.95 16.68
C LEU A 353 -4.05 31.27 17.41
N PRO A 354 -3.76 30.00 17.08
CA PRO A 354 -2.62 29.27 17.65
C PRO A 354 -1.25 29.87 17.29
N PHE A 355 -1.18 30.62 16.19
CA PHE A 355 0.05 31.20 15.67
C PHE A 355 -0.12 32.72 15.57
N TYR A 356 0.65 33.46 16.36
CA TYR A 356 0.65 34.92 16.32
C TYR A 356 1.36 35.42 15.05
N ALA A 357 0.77 36.39 14.36
CA ALA A 357 1.48 37.15 13.35
C ALA A 357 2.67 37.85 14.02
N SER A 358 3.87 37.65 13.47
CA SER A 358 5.10 38.21 14.02
C SER A 358 4.97 39.74 14.11
N THR A 359 4.97 40.27 15.33
CA THR A 359 4.88 41.71 15.63
C THR A 359 6.21 42.45 15.39
N LEU A 360 7.23 41.75 14.89
CA LEU A 360 8.50 42.34 14.51
C LEU A 360 8.35 43.19 13.24
N THR A 361 8.92 44.38 13.28
CA THR A 361 9.08 45.26 12.11
C THR A 361 10.02 44.62 11.08
N ASP A 362 9.94 45.05 9.82
CA ASP A 362 10.74 44.45 8.73
C ASP A 362 12.26 44.57 8.96
N GLU A 363 12.71 45.58 9.71
CA GLU A 363 14.10 45.77 10.13
C GLU A 363 14.52 44.73 11.18
N GLU A 364 13.69 44.48 12.19
CA GLU A 364 13.97 43.49 13.23
C GLU A 364 13.85 42.05 12.72
N ARG A 365 13.01 41.79 11.70
CA ARG A 365 12.96 40.49 11.00
C ARG A 365 14.26 40.21 10.25
N ALA A 366 14.82 41.21 9.57
CA ALA A 366 16.09 41.08 8.87
C ALA A 366 17.25 40.85 9.86
N GLU A 367 17.24 41.51 11.02
CA GLU A 367 18.23 41.25 12.08
C GLU A 367 18.13 39.82 12.63
N VAL A 368 16.91 39.32 12.88
CA VAL A 368 16.69 37.93 13.32
C VAL A 368 17.08 36.92 12.25
N GLU A 369 16.80 37.18 10.96
CA GLU A 369 17.29 36.36 9.85
C GLU A 369 18.82 36.36 9.75
N THR A 370 19.49 37.50 9.96
CA THR A 370 20.95 37.56 9.96
C THR A 370 21.57 36.82 11.14
N ALA A 371 20.94 36.87 12.32
CA ALA A 371 21.34 36.09 13.49
C ALA A 371 21.04 34.58 13.34
N PHE A 372 20.08 34.20 12.50
CA PHE A 372 19.76 32.80 12.17
C PHE A 372 20.87 32.09 11.38
N TYR A 373 21.75 32.85 10.71
CA TYR A 373 22.93 32.32 10.00
C TYR A 373 24.17 32.16 10.89
N GLU A 374 24.14 32.59 12.16
CA GLU A 374 25.20 32.27 13.11
C GLU A 374 25.01 30.86 13.68
N PRO A 375 25.99 29.93 13.50
CA PRO A 375 25.85 28.58 14.00
C PRO A 375 25.78 28.58 15.53
N PRO A 376 24.70 28.05 16.14
CA PRO A 376 24.49 28.16 17.58
C PRO A 376 25.50 27.31 18.37
N PHE A 377 26.03 27.90 19.45
CA PHE A 377 27.08 27.28 20.26
C PHE A 377 26.54 26.28 21.31
N GLU A 378 25.27 26.44 21.73
CA GLU A 378 24.60 25.56 22.71
C GLU A 378 23.92 24.35 22.06
N ASP A 379 23.99 23.18 22.72
CA ASP A 379 23.48 21.91 22.19
C ASP A 379 21.95 21.91 21.95
N LEU A 380 21.18 22.62 22.80
CA LEU A 380 19.73 22.78 22.59
C LEU A 380 19.40 23.56 21.32
N ALA A 381 20.22 24.58 21.01
CA ALA A 381 20.00 25.41 19.82
C ALA A 381 20.41 24.67 18.53
N LYS A 382 21.33 23.71 18.59
CA LYS A 382 21.61 22.77 17.48
C LYS A 382 20.44 21.83 17.23
N ASP A 383 19.84 21.27 18.28
CA ASP A 383 18.65 20.41 18.16
C ASP A 383 17.45 21.21 17.62
N MET A 384 17.26 22.45 18.07
CA MET A 384 16.24 23.35 17.51
C MET A 384 16.45 23.62 16.01
N TYR A 385 17.71 23.69 15.55
CA TYR A 385 18.04 23.86 14.13
C TYR A 385 17.68 22.62 13.29
N THR A 386 17.74 21.42 13.86
CA THR A 386 17.34 20.18 13.16
C THR A 386 15.82 20.03 13.02
N PHE A 387 15.04 20.78 13.80
CA PHE A 387 13.58 20.76 13.79
C PHE A 387 12.98 22.12 13.39
N ASP A 388 13.50 22.70 12.32
CA ASP A 388 13.02 23.98 11.77
C ASP A 388 11.51 23.99 11.49
N SER A 389 10.95 22.84 11.08
CA SER A 389 9.50 22.67 10.88
C SER A 389 8.64 22.82 12.15
N LEU A 390 9.25 22.86 13.34
CA LEU A 390 8.56 23.06 14.63
C LEU A 390 8.70 24.51 15.15
N GLU A 391 9.21 25.45 14.35
CA GLU A 391 9.41 26.86 14.76
C GLU A 391 8.14 27.48 15.38
N MET A 392 6.98 27.22 14.76
CA MET A 392 5.69 27.74 15.23
C MET A 392 5.24 27.13 16.55
N PHE A 393 5.56 25.86 16.80
CA PHE A 393 5.34 25.21 18.10
C PHE A 393 6.21 25.86 19.19
N TRP A 394 7.48 26.12 18.87
CA TRP A 394 8.40 26.78 19.81
C TRP A 394 8.00 28.22 20.11
N LYS A 395 7.51 28.99 19.12
CA LYS A 395 6.95 30.33 19.34
C LYS A 395 5.78 30.29 20.34
N ARG A 396 4.88 29.31 20.20
CA ARG A 396 3.75 29.11 21.11
C ARG A 396 4.19 28.73 22.53
N PHE A 397 5.12 27.79 22.64
CA PHE A 397 5.68 27.36 23.93
C PHE A 397 6.41 28.49 24.67
N LYS A 398 7.25 29.26 23.96
CA LYS A 398 7.96 30.41 24.53
C LYS A 398 7.00 31.50 25.01
N ASN A 399 5.94 31.79 24.25
CA ASN A 399 4.92 32.75 24.67
C ASN A 399 4.20 32.30 25.96
N MET A 400 3.81 31.02 26.05
CA MET A 400 3.24 30.46 27.28
C MET A 400 4.21 30.58 28.47
N GLN A 401 5.49 30.25 28.30
CA GLN A 401 6.49 30.43 29.35
C GLN A 401 6.62 31.90 29.78
N LEU A 402 6.62 32.83 28.83
CA LEU A 402 6.68 34.26 29.13
C LEU A 402 5.45 34.73 29.89
N LYS A 403 4.24 34.30 29.49
CA LYS A 403 2.99 34.59 30.20
C LYS A 403 3.00 34.03 31.62
N MET A 404 3.51 32.81 31.82
CA MET A 404 3.68 32.24 33.16
C MET A 404 4.65 33.06 34.02
N LEU A 405 5.79 33.47 33.46
CA LEU A 405 6.79 34.27 34.16
C LEU A 405 6.24 35.67 34.51
N LEU A 406 5.50 36.28 33.58
CA LEU A 406 4.85 37.58 33.78
C LEU A 406 3.75 37.48 34.84
N LYS A 407 2.95 36.39 34.82
CA LYS A 407 1.95 36.11 35.85
C LYS A 407 2.63 35.93 37.21
N GLN A 408 3.70 35.14 37.30
CA GLN A 408 4.46 34.98 38.55
C GLN A 408 5.05 36.31 39.05
N TYR A 409 5.48 37.19 38.15
CA TYR A 409 5.99 38.52 38.49
C TYR A 409 4.88 39.46 38.99
N LEU A 410 3.73 39.47 38.31
CA LEU A 410 2.53 40.24 38.71
C LEU A 410 1.92 39.72 40.03
N ASP A 411 1.93 38.41 40.23
CA ASP A 411 1.52 37.76 41.48
C ASP A 411 2.54 38.03 42.60
N GLY A 412 3.82 38.30 42.27
CA GLY A 412 4.83 38.76 43.22
C GLY A 412 4.68 40.22 43.65
N ILE A 413 3.98 41.05 42.87
CA ILE A 413 3.84 42.50 43.08
C ILE A 413 2.44 42.89 43.55
N SER A 414 1.41 42.15 43.14
CA SER A 414 0.02 42.38 43.56
C SER A 414 -0.36 41.54 44.78
N VAL A 415 -1.37 41.97 45.52
CA VAL A 415 -1.90 41.24 46.69
C VAL A 415 -3.35 40.85 46.40
N ASN A 416 -3.55 39.60 45.99
CA ASN A 416 -4.86 38.98 45.74
C ASN A 416 -5.10 37.77 46.65
N ASP A 417 -6.35 37.36 46.85
CA ASP A 417 -6.73 36.20 47.69
C ASP A 417 -6.09 34.89 47.22
N GLU A 418 -5.92 34.67 45.92
CA GLU A 418 -5.20 33.51 45.37
C GLU A 418 -3.73 33.49 45.82
N ILE A 419 -3.09 34.66 45.91
CA ILE A 419 -1.70 34.82 46.34
C ILE A 419 -1.63 34.63 47.86
N MET A 420 -2.60 35.14 48.63
CA MET A 420 -2.61 34.91 50.09
C MET A 420 -2.86 33.43 50.46
N SER A 421 -3.43 32.62 49.57
CA SER A 421 -3.64 31.18 49.75
C SER A 421 -2.43 30.29 49.40
N GLN A 422 -1.48 30.83 48.64
CA GLN A 422 -0.26 30.13 48.19
C GLN A 422 0.95 30.55 49.03
N THR A 423 2.02 29.76 48.99
CA THR A 423 3.26 30.03 49.76
C THR A 423 3.98 31.26 49.23
N ASN A 424 3.81 32.42 49.88
CA ASN A 424 4.24 33.72 49.34
C ASN A 424 5.17 34.54 50.24
N PRO A 425 5.89 35.54 49.70
CA PRO A 425 6.86 36.35 50.46
C PRO A 425 6.23 37.25 51.51
N LEU A 426 4.98 37.61 51.28
CA LEU A 426 4.25 38.62 52.03
C LEU A 426 3.68 38.06 53.35
N MET A 427 3.52 36.74 53.45
CA MET A 427 3.04 36.02 54.64
C MET A 427 4.03 34.91 55.00
N ILE A 428 5.03 35.25 55.81
CA ILE A 428 5.96 34.27 56.37
C ILE A 428 5.33 33.68 57.63
N LEU A 429 4.51 32.65 57.46
CA LEU A 429 4.21 31.75 58.56
C LEU A 429 5.48 30.96 58.87
N SER A 430 5.89 30.97 60.14
CA SER A 430 7.20 30.54 60.60
C SER A 430 7.63 29.17 60.02
N SER A 431 8.87 29.14 59.51
CA SER A 431 9.69 27.95 59.23
C SER A 431 9.72 27.31 57.83
N ARG A 432 9.50 28.03 56.72
CA ARG A 432 9.77 27.45 55.37
C ARG A 432 10.66 28.21 54.38
N ARG A 433 11.02 29.47 54.60
CA ARG A 433 11.77 30.26 53.59
C ARG A 433 13.30 30.22 53.64
N VAL A 434 13.91 29.57 54.63
CA VAL A 434 15.38 29.64 54.78
C VAL A 434 16.14 28.72 53.80
N LEU A 435 15.47 27.86 53.02
CA LEU A 435 16.15 26.84 52.20
C LEU A 435 16.14 27.05 50.69
N GLU A 436 15.39 28.00 50.12
CA GLU A 436 15.23 28.08 48.65
C GLU A 436 16.01 29.21 47.96
N SER A 437 16.72 30.10 48.69
CA SER A 437 17.53 31.16 48.06
C SER A 437 18.92 30.72 47.59
N GLN A 438 19.28 29.44 47.73
CA GLN A 438 20.55 28.88 47.25
C GLN A 438 20.35 27.72 46.26
N SER A 439 19.74 27.98 45.10
CA SER A 439 19.82 27.00 43.99
C SER A 439 19.67 27.58 42.58
N ALA A 440 19.87 28.88 42.38
CA ALA A 440 19.99 29.45 41.03
C ALA A 440 21.46 29.43 40.59
N GLY A 441 21.92 28.30 40.05
CA GLY A 441 23.25 28.21 39.45
C GLY A 441 23.87 26.81 39.47
N LYS A 442 23.29 25.84 38.75
CA LYS A 442 24.01 24.65 38.28
C LYS A 442 23.49 24.23 36.89
N PRO A 443 24.37 23.96 35.91
CA PRO A 443 23.97 23.43 34.62
C PRO A 443 23.51 21.98 34.77
N LEU A 444 22.40 21.62 34.13
CA LEU A 444 21.92 20.25 34.05
C LEU A 444 22.89 19.42 33.22
N SER A 445 23.70 18.62 33.91
CA SER A 445 24.56 17.60 33.31
C SER A 445 23.73 16.48 32.72
N ASN A 446 24.09 16.08 31.49
CA ASN A 446 23.71 14.83 30.81
C ASN A 446 23.60 13.63 31.77
N ALA A 447 22.36 13.24 32.10
CA ALA A 447 22.09 11.97 32.75
C ALA A 447 21.97 10.87 31.69
N ARG A 448 22.98 10.01 31.60
CA ARG A 448 22.92 8.76 30.83
C ARG A 448 21.79 7.86 31.35
N PRO A 449 21.13 7.05 30.49
CA PRO A 449 20.07 6.16 30.93
C PRO A 449 20.60 5.06 31.85
N ILE A 450 19.91 4.90 32.99
CA ILE A 450 20.15 3.88 33.99
C ILE A 450 19.85 2.50 33.38
N LYS A 451 20.89 1.66 33.34
CA LYS A 451 20.81 0.26 32.96
C LYS A 451 20.19 -0.50 34.13
N VAL A 452 18.96 -0.99 33.97
CA VAL A 452 18.33 -1.91 34.94
C VAL A 452 19.02 -3.27 34.79
N VAL A 453 19.87 -3.60 35.76
CA VAL A 453 20.43 -4.95 35.92
C VAL A 453 19.44 -5.73 36.77
N ILE A 454 18.80 -6.74 36.17
CA ILE A 454 18.03 -7.74 36.90
C ILE A 454 19.01 -8.86 37.26
N GLU A 455 19.50 -8.88 38.49
CA GLU A 455 20.21 -10.02 39.05
C GLU A 455 19.20 -11.08 39.47
N ALA A 456 19.05 -12.12 38.64
CA ALA A 456 18.34 -13.34 39.01
C ALA A 456 19.27 -14.24 39.83
N GLN A 457 19.00 -14.33 41.14
CA GLN A 457 19.63 -15.30 42.04
C GLN A 457 19.42 -16.73 41.51
N HIS A 458 20.51 -17.41 41.17
CA HIS A 458 20.52 -18.83 40.88
C HIS A 458 20.43 -19.62 42.19
N VAL A 459 19.26 -20.22 42.44
CA VAL A 459 19.11 -21.33 43.38
C VAL A 459 19.63 -22.58 42.69
N LYS A 460 20.75 -23.13 43.16
CA LYS A 460 21.18 -24.49 42.84
C LYS A 460 20.22 -25.48 43.51
N SER A 461 19.45 -26.21 42.72
CA SER A 461 18.96 -27.54 43.12
C SER A 461 19.69 -28.58 42.29
N ALA A 462 20.51 -29.37 42.97
CA ALA A 462 21.07 -30.60 42.45
C ALA A 462 19.94 -31.56 42.10
N PHE A 463 19.98 -32.14 40.90
CA PHE A 463 19.78 -33.57 40.61
C PHE A 463 20.36 -33.88 39.24
#